data_AF-A0A9E7W6Q9-F1
#
_entry.id   AF-A0A9E7W6Q9-F1
#
_cell.length_a   1.000
_cell.length_b   1.000
_cell.length_c   1.000
_cell.angle_alpha   90.00
_cell.angle_beta   90.00
_cell.angle_gamma   90.00
#
_symmetry.space_group_name_H-M   'P 1'
#
loop_
_entity.id
_entity.type
_entity.pdbx_description
1 polymer ?
#
loop_
_entity_poly.entity_id
_entity_poly.type
_entity_poly.pdbx_seq_one_letter_code
_entity_poly.pdbx_strand_id
1 'polypeptide(L)'
;MTEAHMPDERPPRTIRMFPDYACSVLWIRDPINYLKSGLSTGLVAELQAWEQSYYDSLNDEIDWVSDAAARAFTEEGVRLARLVSAEVGPQFVVRFSSYETGAETVYSRAEQATENSNAESAFTSLFDEVDEDDRRIAEPVRSSPDGGWLAYAPLSDTVFTPNRQTENAPEED
;
A
#
# COMPACT_ATOMS: atom_id res chain seq x y z
N MET A 1 28.00 -29.97 12.50
CA MET A 1 27.53 -28.98 13.50
C MET A 1 28.30 -27.71 13.22
N THR A 2 27.74 -26.62 12.71
CA THR A 2 26.36 -26.13 12.80
C THR A 2 26.13 -25.24 11.57
N GLU A 3 25.19 -25.59 10.69
CA GLU A 3 24.70 -24.63 9.69
C GLU A 3 23.90 -23.58 10.45
N ALA A 4 24.39 -22.34 10.40
CA ALA A 4 23.67 -21.20 10.91
C ALA A 4 22.40 -21.02 10.07
N HIS A 5 21.26 -21.09 10.74
CA HIS A 5 19.95 -20.73 10.22
C HIS A 5 20.02 -19.30 9.66
N MET A 6 20.14 -19.16 8.33
CA MET A 6 19.82 -17.90 7.68
C MET A 6 18.32 -17.66 7.94
N PRO A 7 17.93 -16.57 8.61
CA PRO A 7 16.51 -16.22 8.69
C PRO A 7 16.00 -16.04 7.26
N ASP A 8 14.85 -16.62 6.95
CA ASP A 8 14.15 -16.54 5.67
C ASP A 8 14.15 -15.08 5.18
N GLU A 9 15.00 -14.77 4.19
CA GLU A 9 15.38 -13.41 3.79
C GLU A 9 14.34 -12.81 2.83
N ARG A 10 13.05 -13.13 3.04
CA ARG A 10 11.97 -12.36 2.42
C ARG A 10 11.85 -11.03 3.18
N PRO A 11 11.85 -9.89 2.47
CA PRO A 11 11.57 -8.62 3.13
C PRO A 11 10.22 -8.72 3.86
N PRO A 12 10.11 -8.16 5.07
CA PRO A 12 8.89 -8.30 5.86
C PRO A 12 7.68 -7.75 5.12
N ARG A 13 6.58 -8.51 5.13
CA ARG A 13 5.30 -8.09 4.53
C ARG A 13 4.83 -6.80 5.20
N THR A 14 4.89 -5.70 4.44
CA THR A 14 4.73 -4.35 4.98
C THR A 14 3.35 -3.79 4.66
N ILE A 15 2.58 -3.49 5.69
CA ILE A 15 1.31 -2.78 5.60
C ILE A 15 1.62 -1.29 5.75
N ARG A 16 1.34 -0.48 4.74
CA ARG A 16 1.49 0.97 4.80
C ARG A 16 0.23 1.57 5.43
N MET A 17 0.42 2.56 6.30
CA MET A 17 -0.67 3.25 6.98
C MET A 17 -0.58 4.76 6.73
N PHE A 18 -1.57 5.31 6.03
CA PHE A 18 -1.74 6.73 5.76
C PHE A 18 -3.14 7.00 5.14
N PRO A 19 -3.77 8.16 5.40
CA PRO A 19 -4.98 8.59 4.69
C PRO A 19 -4.72 8.94 3.22
N ASP A 20 -5.57 8.48 2.31
CA ASP A 20 -5.52 8.87 0.87
C ASP A 20 -6.86 8.63 0.15
N TYR A 21 -7.93 9.25 0.67
CA TYR A 21 -9.27 9.31 0.07
C TYR A 21 -9.90 7.97 -0.35
N ALA A 22 -9.46 6.85 0.25
CA ALA A 22 -9.83 5.51 -0.18
C ALA A 22 -10.79 4.77 0.77
N CYS A 23 -11.43 5.49 1.70
CA CYS A 23 -12.27 4.91 2.77
C CYS A 23 -11.52 3.88 3.64
N SER A 24 -10.18 3.94 3.64
CA SER A 24 -9.27 3.09 4.39
C SER A 24 -7.92 3.77 4.45
N VAL A 25 -7.27 3.64 5.60
CA VAL A 25 -5.89 4.12 5.80
C VAL A 25 -4.85 3.01 5.66
N LEU A 26 -5.25 1.76 5.38
CA LEU A 26 -4.34 0.62 5.32
C LEU A 26 -4.12 0.18 3.87
N TRP A 27 -2.86 -0.04 3.50
CA TRP A 27 -2.46 -0.30 2.12
C TRP A 27 -1.41 -1.41 2.04
N ILE A 28 -1.55 -2.30 1.08
CA ILE A 28 -0.46 -3.21 0.66
C ILE A 28 0.06 -2.70 -0.69
N ARG A 29 -0.68 -3.00 -1.76
CA ARG A 29 -0.57 -2.37 -3.08
C ARG A 29 -1.73 -1.39 -3.26
N ASP A 30 -2.93 -1.91 -3.08
CA ASP A 30 -4.22 -1.24 -3.12
C ASP A 30 -4.76 -0.98 -1.68
N PRO A 31 -5.73 -0.07 -1.51
CA PRO A 31 -6.34 0.18 -0.21
C PRO A 31 -7.12 -1.04 0.27
N ILE A 32 -6.93 -1.41 1.54
CA ILE A 32 -7.54 -2.59 2.14
C ILE A 32 -8.97 -2.27 2.57
N ASN A 33 -9.93 -3.05 2.08
CA ASN A 33 -11.31 -2.99 2.57
C ASN A 33 -11.38 -3.52 4.01
N TYR A 34 -11.84 -2.70 4.97
CA TYR A 34 -11.95 -3.12 6.38
C TYR A 34 -12.80 -4.37 6.60
N LEU A 35 -13.84 -4.60 5.79
CA LEU A 35 -14.66 -5.82 5.87
C LEU A 35 -13.86 -7.09 5.53
N LYS A 36 -12.78 -6.95 4.75
CA LYS A 36 -11.87 -8.04 4.39
C LYS A 36 -10.65 -8.12 5.31
N SER A 37 -10.44 -7.15 6.19
CA SER A 37 -9.21 -7.04 6.99
C SER A 37 -9.15 -8.00 8.17
N GLY A 38 -10.30 -8.49 8.65
CA GLY A 38 -10.39 -9.32 9.86
C GLY A 38 -10.05 -8.58 11.17
N LEU A 39 -9.75 -7.28 11.12
CA LEU A 39 -9.51 -6.44 12.29
C LEU A 39 -10.75 -6.34 13.16
N SER A 40 -10.55 -6.10 14.45
CA SER A 40 -11.64 -5.85 15.39
C SER A 40 -12.45 -4.62 14.98
N THR A 41 -13.76 -4.66 15.22
CA THR A 41 -14.66 -3.55 14.87
C THR A 41 -14.32 -2.26 15.61
N GLY A 42 -13.79 -2.38 16.84
CA GLY A 42 -13.31 -1.23 17.61
C GLY A 42 -12.11 -0.56 16.94
N LEU A 43 -11.09 -1.34 16.56
CA LEU A 43 -9.92 -0.79 15.87
C LEU A 43 -10.28 -0.19 14.50
N VAL A 44 -11.19 -0.82 13.74
CA VAL A 44 -11.69 -0.25 12.48
C VAL A 44 -12.35 1.11 12.70
N ALA A 45 -13.18 1.24 13.73
CA ALA A 45 -13.82 2.52 14.06
C ALA A 45 -12.80 3.60 14.45
N GLU A 46 -11.75 3.24 15.21
CA GLU A 46 -10.67 4.16 15.56
C GLU A 46 -9.87 4.61 14.32
N LEU A 47 -9.55 3.69 13.40
CA LEU A 47 -8.86 4.01 12.14
C LEU A 47 -9.70 4.96 11.26
N GLN A 48 -11.01 4.73 11.17
CA GLN A 48 -11.93 5.60 10.43
C GLN A 48 -12.06 6.98 11.09
N ALA A 49 -12.13 7.04 12.42
CA ALA A 49 -12.18 8.31 13.14
C ALA A 49 -10.88 9.11 12.98
N TRP A 50 -9.73 8.43 12.96
CA TRP A 50 -8.43 9.06 12.69
C TRP A 50 -8.30 9.56 11.25
N GLU A 51 -8.82 8.83 10.27
CA GLU A 51 -8.92 9.32 8.88
C GLU A 51 -9.77 10.59 8.80
N GLN A 52 -10.94 10.59 9.45
CA GLN A 52 -11.81 11.76 9.44
C GLN A 52 -11.16 12.97 10.13
N SER A 53 -10.49 12.75 11.26
CA SER A 53 -9.83 13.84 11.99
C SER A 53 -8.67 14.46 11.21
N TYR A 54 -8.00 13.68 10.33
CA TYR A 54 -7.04 14.22 9.38
C TYR A 54 -7.71 15.25 8.46
N TYR A 55 -8.79 14.90 7.78
CA TYR A 55 -9.48 15.83 6.87
C TYR A 55 -10.08 17.03 7.59
N ASP A 56 -10.62 16.84 8.80
CA ASP A 56 -11.16 17.93 9.62
C ASP A 56 -10.07 18.90 10.12
N SER A 57 -8.80 18.46 10.09
CA SER A 57 -7.62 19.23 10.52
C SER A 57 -6.93 19.97 9.37
N LEU A 58 -7.50 19.97 8.16
CA LEU A 58 -6.99 20.69 7.01
C LEU A 58 -7.84 21.92 6.69
N ASN A 59 -7.20 22.96 6.16
CA ASN A 59 -7.86 24.12 5.59
C ASN A 59 -8.22 23.88 4.10
N ASP A 60 -8.83 24.88 3.46
CA ASP A 60 -9.25 24.79 2.05
C ASP A 60 -8.08 24.63 1.06
N GLU A 61 -6.85 24.93 1.48
CA GLU A 61 -5.61 24.76 0.71
C GLU A 61 -4.95 23.39 0.95
N ILE A 62 -5.57 22.53 1.76
CA ILE A 62 -5.07 21.19 2.16
C ILE A 62 -3.81 21.29 3.05
N ASP A 63 -3.68 22.40 3.79
CA ASP A 63 -2.65 22.58 4.81
C ASP A 63 -3.21 22.39 6.22
N TRP A 64 -2.35 21.99 7.16
CA TRP A 64 -2.71 21.86 8.57
C TRP A 64 -3.28 23.15 9.15
N VAL A 65 -4.43 23.07 9.83
CA VAL A 65 -5.02 24.23 10.52
C VAL A 65 -4.15 24.74 11.68
N SER A 66 -3.29 23.87 12.24
CA SER A 66 -2.28 24.23 13.23
C SER A 66 -1.23 23.13 13.39
N ASP A 67 -0.04 23.48 13.90
CA ASP A 67 0.99 22.51 14.28
C ASP A 67 0.50 21.50 15.32
N ALA A 68 -0.38 21.93 16.23
CA ALA A 68 -0.96 21.05 17.25
C ALA A 68 -1.85 19.97 16.62
N ALA A 69 -2.57 20.30 15.55
CA ALA A 69 -3.38 19.34 14.80
C ALA A 69 -2.50 18.32 14.05
N ALA A 70 -1.42 18.78 13.40
CA ALA A 70 -0.44 17.91 12.76
C ALA A 70 0.17 16.92 13.76
N ARG A 71 0.57 17.41 14.93
CA ARG A 71 1.13 16.59 16.00
C ARG A 71 0.13 15.59 16.56
N ALA A 72 -1.12 16.00 16.79
CA ALA A 72 -2.18 15.11 17.27
C ALA A 72 -2.45 13.97 16.26
N PHE A 73 -2.47 14.29 14.96
CA PHE A 73 -2.56 13.28 13.90
C PHE A 73 -1.40 12.28 13.96
N THR A 74 -0.16 12.75 14.09
CA THR A 74 1.03 11.90 14.17
C THR A 74 1.00 11.00 15.40
N GLU A 75 0.75 11.56 16.59
CA GLU A 75 0.76 10.81 17.85
C GLU A 75 -0.30 9.69 17.82
N GLU A 76 -1.48 9.98 17.29
CA GLU A 76 -2.56 9.00 17.14
C GLU A 76 -2.24 7.95 16.08
N GLY A 77 -1.65 8.36 14.94
CA GLY A 77 -1.18 7.43 13.91
C GLY A 77 -0.12 6.46 14.45
N VAL A 78 0.80 6.92 15.30
CA VAL A 78 1.77 6.03 15.96
C VAL A 78 1.08 5.02 16.89
N ARG A 79 0.07 5.46 17.66
CA ARG A 79 -0.71 4.57 18.52
C ARG A 79 -1.46 3.51 17.71
N LEU A 80 -2.14 3.92 16.65
CA LEU A 80 -2.91 3.03 15.79
C LEU A 80 -2.02 2.04 15.03
N ALA A 81 -0.83 2.45 14.57
CA ALA A 81 0.12 1.55 13.92
C ALA A 81 0.53 0.39 14.84
N ARG A 82 0.70 0.66 16.15
CA ARG A 82 0.99 -0.36 17.15
C ARG A 82 -0.19 -1.30 17.35
N LEU A 83 -1.41 -0.78 17.44
CA LEU A 83 -2.62 -1.60 17.60
C LEU A 83 -2.86 -2.50 16.38
N VAL A 84 -2.74 -1.96 15.17
CA VAL A 84 -2.81 -2.76 13.94
C VAL A 84 -1.74 -3.84 13.96
N SER A 85 -0.48 -3.50 14.31
CA SER A 85 0.60 -4.50 14.37
C SER A 85 0.31 -5.63 15.36
N ALA A 86 -0.33 -5.33 16.49
CA ALA A 86 -0.71 -6.31 17.50
C ALA A 86 -1.82 -7.25 17.00
N GLU A 87 -2.82 -6.74 16.25
CA GLU A 87 -3.89 -7.57 15.72
C GLU A 87 -3.47 -8.43 14.52
N VAL A 88 -2.59 -7.93 13.65
CA VAL A 88 -2.17 -8.69 12.46
C VAL A 88 -1.07 -9.72 12.75
N GLY A 89 -0.34 -9.55 13.85
CA GLY A 89 0.67 -10.51 14.31
C GLY A 89 2.10 -10.24 13.79
N PRO A 90 3.06 -11.07 14.23
CA PRO A 90 4.50 -10.77 14.14
C PRO A 90 5.10 -10.98 12.75
N GLN A 91 4.32 -11.52 11.80
CA GLN A 91 4.74 -11.74 10.42
C GLN A 91 4.65 -10.45 9.57
N PHE A 92 3.92 -9.43 10.04
CA PHE A 92 3.74 -8.18 9.32
C PHE A 92 4.45 -7.02 10.03
N VAL A 93 4.82 -6.02 9.24
CA VAL A 93 5.29 -4.71 9.73
C VAL A 93 4.31 -3.65 9.29
N VAL A 94 3.82 -2.85 10.24
CA VAL A 94 3.01 -1.66 9.95
C VAL A 94 3.92 -0.46 9.85
N ARG A 95 3.98 0.14 8.66
CA ARG A 95 4.74 1.36 8.38
C ARG A 95 3.77 2.55 8.38
N PHE A 96 3.95 3.47 9.31
CA PHE A 96 3.24 4.75 9.36
C PHE A 96 4.17 5.89 8.91
N SER A 97 3.75 6.63 7.89
CA SER A 97 4.43 7.85 7.43
C SER A 97 3.49 9.03 7.69
N SER A 98 3.87 9.96 8.57
CA SER A 98 3.07 11.15 8.86
C SER A 98 3.22 12.23 7.77
N TYR A 99 2.22 13.09 7.65
CA TYR A 99 2.26 14.34 6.88
C TYR A 99 2.72 15.55 7.70
N GLU A 100 3.01 15.36 9.00
CA GLU A 100 3.67 16.39 9.81
C GLU A 100 5.10 16.62 9.32
N THR A 101 5.48 17.88 9.13
CA THR A 101 6.81 18.25 8.66
C THR A 101 7.88 17.80 9.65
N GLY A 102 8.86 17.02 9.18
CA GLY A 102 9.97 16.54 9.99
C GLY A 102 9.66 15.33 10.87
N ALA A 103 8.45 14.77 10.80
CA ALA A 103 8.12 13.54 11.48
C ALA A 103 8.84 12.33 10.85
N GLU A 104 9.39 11.47 11.71
CA GLU A 104 10.02 10.22 11.27
C GLU A 104 8.96 9.17 10.87
N THR A 105 9.31 8.32 9.90
CA THR A 105 8.49 7.14 9.59
C THR A 105 8.64 6.11 10.70
N VAL A 106 7.51 5.61 11.20
CA VAL A 106 7.46 4.62 12.28
C VAL A 106 7.17 3.24 11.71
N TYR A 107 7.91 2.24 12.20
CA TYR A 107 7.70 0.83 11.88
C TYR A 107 7.29 0.09 13.15
N SER A 108 6.09 -0.49 13.15
CA SER A 108 5.54 -1.25 14.27
C SER A 108 5.39 -2.71 13.87
N ARG A 109 5.88 -3.61 14.72
CA ARG A 109 5.77 -5.06 14.53
C ARG A 109 5.47 -5.69 15.88
N ALA A 110 4.52 -6.62 15.92
CA ALA A 110 4.27 -7.38 17.15
C ALA A 110 5.46 -8.29 17.48
N GLU A 111 5.81 -8.35 18.76
CA GLU A 111 6.82 -9.29 19.26
C GLU A 111 6.25 -10.70 19.47
N GLN A 112 4.94 -10.80 19.68
CA GLN A 112 4.23 -12.01 20.05
C GLN A 112 3.17 -12.36 19.01
N ALA A 113 2.73 -13.62 19.03
CA ALA A 113 1.60 -14.07 18.24
C ALA A 113 0.34 -13.24 18.58
N THR A 114 -0.46 -12.95 17.56
CA THR A 114 -1.73 -12.25 17.75
C THR A 114 -2.80 -13.18 18.31
N GLU A 115 -3.69 -12.63 19.13
CA GLU A 115 -4.92 -13.31 19.56
C GLU A 115 -6.02 -13.22 18.47
N ASN A 116 -5.89 -12.30 17.51
CA ASN A 116 -6.82 -12.14 16.39
C ASN A 116 -6.35 -12.95 15.16
N SER A 117 -6.60 -14.26 15.20
CA SER A 117 -6.27 -15.17 14.08
C SER A 117 -7.02 -14.87 12.78
N ASN A 118 -8.17 -14.19 12.86
CA ASN A 118 -8.93 -13.76 11.67
C ASN A 118 -8.19 -12.65 10.92
N ALA A 119 -7.69 -11.63 11.62
CA ALA A 119 -6.88 -10.58 11.02
C ALA A 119 -5.60 -11.17 10.41
N GLU A 120 -4.88 -12.00 11.16
CA GLU A 120 -3.65 -12.63 10.66
C GLU A 120 -3.88 -13.41 9.35
N SER A 121 -4.93 -14.24 9.31
CA SER A 121 -5.27 -15.05 8.14
C SER A 121 -5.71 -14.18 6.96
N ALA A 122 -6.49 -13.12 7.22
CA ALA A 122 -6.94 -12.19 6.21
C ALA A 122 -5.78 -11.43 5.57
N PHE A 123 -4.87 -10.87 6.37
CA PHE A 123 -3.69 -10.18 5.85
C PHE A 123 -2.75 -11.14 5.12
N THR A 124 -2.60 -12.38 5.59
CA THR A 124 -1.83 -13.40 4.87
C THR A 124 -2.40 -13.60 3.45
N SER A 125 -3.71 -13.78 3.36
CA SER A 125 -4.41 -13.99 2.08
C SER A 125 -4.31 -12.77 1.16
N LEU A 126 -4.42 -11.55 1.71
CA LEU A 126 -4.28 -10.31 0.93
C LEU A 126 -2.87 -10.16 0.35
N PHE A 127 -1.83 -10.50 1.10
CA PHE A 127 -0.47 -10.49 0.57
C PHE A 127 -0.24 -11.59 -0.47
N ASP A 128 -0.78 -12.79 -0.26
CA ASP A 128 -0.68 -13.88 -1.23
C ASP A 128 -1.36 -13.51 -2.57
N GLU A 129 -2.52 -12.83 -2.53
CA GLU A 129 -3.21 -12.29 -3.72
C GLU A 129 -2.36 -11.26 -4.46
N VAL A 130 -1.72 -10.34 -3.74
CA VAL A 130 -0.81 -9.34 -4.33
C VAL A 130 0.41 -10.01 -4.97
N ASP A 131 1.04 -10.97 -4.27
CA ASP A 131 2.19 -11.72 -4.77
C ASP A 131 1.84 -12.53 -6.04
N GLU A 132 0.65 -13.14 -6.09
CA GLU A 132 0.15 -13.86 -7.26
C GLU A 132 -0.09 -12.91 -8.44
N ASP A 133 -0.73 -11.78 -8.20
CA ASP A 133 -0.98 -10.77 -9.23
C ASP A 133 0.32 -10.19 -9.80
N ASP A 134 1.28 -9.85 -8.93
CA ASP A 134 2.58 -9.32 -9.36
C ASP A 134 3.33 -10.35 -10.23
N ARG A 135 3.26 -11.63 -9.87
CA ARG A 135 3.82 -12.72 -10.70
C ARG A 135 3.12 -12.80 -12.05
N ARG A 136 1.78 -12.74 -12.07
CA ARG A 136 0.96 -12.80 -13.29
C ARG A 136 1.22 -11.61 -14.22
N ILE A 137 1.44 -10.42 -13.68
CA ILE A 137 1.76 -9.21 -14.46
C ILE A 137 3.20 -9.25 -14.98
N ALA A 138 4.15 -9.80 -14.21
CA ALA A 138 5.55 -9.88 -14.61
C ALA A 138 5.83 -10.97 -15.67
N GLU A 139 5.05 -12.05 -15.72
CA GLU A 139 5.26 -13.17 -16.65
C GLU A 139 5.24 -12.78 -18.14
N PRO A 140 4.27 -11.99 -18.64
CA PRO A 140 4.26 -11.52 -20.03
C PRO A 140 5.48 -10.65 -20.38
N VAL A 141 5.89 -9.76 -19.47
CA VAL A 141 7.06 -8.89 -19.66
C VAL A 141 8.35 -9.72 -19.78
N ARG A 142 8.49 -10.79 -18.98
CA ARG A 142 9.65 -11.69 -19.03
C ARG A 142 9.62 -12.62 -20.24
N SER A 143 8.44 -13.06 -20.67
CA SER A 143 8.27 -14.04 -21.76
C SER A 143 8.28 -13.41 -23.15
N SER A 144 8.16 -12.08 -23.23
CA SER A 144 8.22 -11.32 -24.48
C SER A 144 9.03 -10.04 -24.27
N PRO A 145 10.37 -10.13 -24.20
CA PRO A 145 11.23 -8.96 -24.03
C PRO A 145 11.11 -7.95 -25.19
N ASP A 146 10.64 -8.39 -26.36
CA ASP A 146 10.31 -7.55 -27.52
C ASP A 146 8.84 -7.08 -27.52
N GLY A 147 8.09 -7.35 -26.45
CA GLY A 147 6.70 -6.92 -26.29
C GLY A 147 6.61 -5.39 -26.19
N GLY A 148 6.17 -4.75 -27.28
CA GLY A 148 5.95 -3.31 -27.31
C GLY A 148 4.63 -2.91 -26.66
N TRP A 149 4.63 -1.76 -25.97
CA TRP A 149 3.39 -1.11 -25.57
C TRP A 149 2.65 -0.58 -26.80
N LEU A 150 1.32 -0.53 -26.77
CA LEU A 150 0.52 0.22 -27.73
C LEU A 150 -0.48 1.09 -26.99
N ALA A 151 -0.77 2.26 -27.55
CA ALA A 151 -1.91 3.07 -27.13
C ALA A 151 -3.02 2.90 -28.16
N TYR A 152 -4.24 2.62 -27.69
CA TYR A 152 -5.41 2.46 -28.54
C TYR A 152 -6.43 3.55 -28.23
N ALA A 153 -6.85 4.29 -29.25
CA ALA A 153 -7.84 5.35 -29.16
C ALA A 153 -9.20 4.86 -29.73
N PRO A 154 -10.11 4.31 -28.90
CA PRO A 154 -11.28 3.56 -29.36
C PRO A 154 -12.29 4.40 -30.16
N LEU A 155 -12.37 5.71 -29.92
CA LEU A 155 -13.28 6.60 -30.66
C LEU A 155 -12.83 6.87 -32.09
N SER A 156 -11.55 6.67 -32.38
CA SER A 156 -10.92 6.92 -33.68
C SER A 156 -10.32 5.67 -34.31
N ASP A 157 -10.43 4.53 -33.62
CA ASP A 157 -9.81 3.24 -33.94
C ASP A 157 -8.29 3.32 -34.23
N THR A 158 -7.63 4.33 -33.67
CA THR A 158 -6.22 4.61 -33.94
C THR A 158 -5.33 3.86 -32.95
N VAL A 159 -4.30 3.18 -33.47
CA VAL A 159 -3.28 2.49 -32.67
C VAL A 159 -1.95 3.21 -32.83
N PHE A 160 -1.32 3.55 -31.71
CA PHE A 160 0.03 4.09 -31.65
C PHE A 160 0.97 3.08 -31.00
N THR A 161 2.11 2.81 -31.63
CA THR A 161 3.15 1.92 -31.09
C THR A 161 4.42 2.76 -30.85
N PRO A 162 4.84 3.02 -29.60
CA PRO A 162 6.09 3.70 -29.32
C PRO A 162 7.26 2.87 -29.91
N ASN A 163 8.23 3.53 -30.54
CA ASN A 163 9.41 2.95 -31.21
C ASN A 163 9.24 2.26 -32.56
N ARG A 164 8.07 2.35 -33.21
CA ARG A 164 8.02 2.08 -34.66
C ARG A 164 8.50 3.34 -35.38
N GLN A 165 9.80 3.43 -35.66
CA GLN A 165 10.29 4.41 -36.63
C GLN A 165 9.44 4.26 -37.89
N THR A 166 8.83 5.36 -38.31
CA THR A 166 7.99 5.44 -39.50
C THR A 166 8.90 5.18 -40.69
N GLU A 167 8.91 3.94 -41.17
CA GLU A 167 9.67 3.54 -42.34
C GLU A 167 8.98 4.12 -43.58
N ASN A 168 9.54 5.25 -44.04
CA ASN A 168 9.57 5.81 -45.39
C ASN A 168 8.28 5.90 -46.22
N ALA A 169 7.87 7.15 -46.48
CA ALA A 169 7.01 7.53 -47.60
C ALA A 169 7.67 7.15 -48.96
N PRO A 170 6.90 6.85 -50.01
CA PRO A 170 7.46 6.51 -51.32
C PRO A 170 8.09 7.75 -51.97
N GLU A 171 9.33 7.62 -52.45
CA GLU A 171 9.92 8.57 -53.39
C GLU A 171 9.20 8.45 -54.74
N GLU A 172 8.54 9.54 -55.15
CA GLU A 172 8.09 9.75 -56.53
C GLU A 172 9.26 10.27 -57.37
N ASP A 173 9.56 9.58 -58.49
CA ASP A 173 10.09 10.17 -59.72
C ASP A 173 9.59 9.35 -60.93
#